data_AF-A0A9D5M987-F1
#
_entry.id   AF-A0A9D5M987-F1
#
_cell.length_a   1.000
_cell.length_b   1.000
_cell.length_c   1.000
_cell.angle_alpha   90.00
_cell.angle_beta   90.00
_cell.angle_gamma   90.00
#
_symmetry.space_group_name_H-M   'P 1'
#
loop_
_entity.id
_entity.type
_entity.pdbx_description
1 polymer ?
#
loop_
_entity_poly.entity_id
_entity_poly.type
_entity_poly.pdbx_seq_one_letter_code
_entity_poly.pdbx_strand_id
1 'polypeptide(L)'
;MKKILPFGFRRGSGAGWKYEWHLDEDSKDRFHFECRECVYNHIFEEQNLMKLGAMFCHSDIINYGNLPFTDFKRSKTLCQGGDCCDFDFIRHPTDAGDGWERTKSV
;
A
#
# COMPACT_ATOMS: atom_id res chain seq x y z
N MET A 1 9.44 11.45 -17.65
CA MET A 1 8.26 12.31 -17.39
C MET A 1 7.61 11.82 -16.12
N LYS A 2 8.02 12.41 -14.98
CA LYS A 2 7.37 12.24 -13.67
C LYS A 2 6.12 13.13 -13.65
N LYS A 3 5.07 12.73 -12.93
CA LYS A 3 3.78 13.42 -12.66
C LYS A 3 2.55 12.78 -13.33
N ILE A 4 2.31 11.51 -13.05
CA ILE A 4 0.92 11.00 -12.96
C ILE A 4 0.75 10.40 -11.56
N LEU A 5 1.03 11.17 -10.52
CA LEU A 5 0.16 11.06 -9.34
C LEU A 5 -1.13 11.73 -9.80
N PRO A 6 -2.32 11.09 -9.67
CA PRO A 6 -3.52 11.71 -10.20
C PRO A 6 -3.65 13.08 -9.55
N PHE A 7 -3.87 14.09 -10.38
CA PHE A 7 -4.09 15.48 -9.99
C PHE A 7 -5.03 15.63 -8.76
N GLY A 8 -5.90 14.64 -8.54
CA GLY A 8 -6.77 14.47 -7.38
C GLY A 8 -6.08 14.52 -6.00
N PHE A 9 -4.83 14.08 -5.83
CA PHE A 9 -4.18 14.11 -4.50
C PHE A 9 -3.47 15.44 -4.17
N ARG A 10 -3.44 16.41 -5.11
CA ARG A 10 -2.86 17.74 -4.84
C ARG A 10 -3.56 18.50 -3.70
N ARG A 11 -4.80 18.12 -3.38
CA ARG A 11 -5.61 18.75 -2.31
C ARG A 11 -5.68 17.89 -1.04
N GLY A 12 -4.82 16.89 -0.92
CA GLY A 12 -4.79 15.96 0.21
C GLY A 12 -5.31 14.57 -0.16
N SER A 13 -5.32 13.68 0.84
CA SER A 13 -5.61 12.25 0.68
C SER A 13 -7.09 11.87 0.91
N GLY A 14 -7.95 12.88 1.13
CA GLY A 14 -9.30 12.69 1.66
C GLY A 14 -9.34 12.74 3.18
N ALA A 15 -10.54 12.81 3.76
CA ALA A 15 -10.70 12.84 5.22
C ALA A 15 -10.37 11.48 5.85
N GLY A 16 -9.60 11.48 6.93
CA GLY A 16 -9.20 10.26 7.65
C GLY A 16 -8.07 9.47 6.99
N TRP A 17 -7.44 10.01 5.94
CA TRP A 17 -6.31 9.39 5.27
C TRP A 17 -5.13 10.36 5.17
N LYS A 18 -3.92 9.84 5.29
CA LYS A 18 -2.69 10.59 5.03
C LYS A 18 -1.66 9.71 4.36
N TYR A 19 -1.41 9.99 3.09
CA TYR A 19 -0.37 9.32 2.31
C TYR A 19 0.89 10.20 2.19
N GLU A 20 2.05 9.58 2.40
CA GLU A 20 3.36 10.15 2.08
C GLU A 20 3.91 9.43 0.84
N TRP A 21 4.34 10.19 -0.17
CA TRP A 21 4.69 9.64 -1.48
C TRP A 21 6.18 9.85 -1.77
N HIS A 22 6.86 8.83 -2.30
CA HIS A 22 8.31 8.85 -2.55
C HIS A 22 8.70 9.01 -4.03
N LEU A 23 7.92 9.79 -4.78
CA LEU A 23 8.05 9.94 -6.24
C LEU A 23 9.43 10.42 -6.74
N ASP A 24 10.16 11.15 -5.91
CA ASP A 24 11.47 11.68 -6.27
C ASP A 24 12.57 10.63 -6.13
N GLU A 25 12.42 9.73 -5.16
CA GLU A 25 13.34 8.62 -4.85
C GLU A 25 13.04 7.36 -5.68
N ASP A 26 11.77 7.19 -6.08
CA ASP A 26 11.35 6.02 -6.83
C ASP A 26 11.93 5.97 -8.24
N SER A 27 12.41 4.77 -8.58
CA SER A 27 12.79 4.42 -9.95
C SER A 27 11.57 4.39 -10.86
N LYS A 28 11.79 4.35 -12.18
CA LYS A 28 10.70 4.32 -13.18
C LYS A 28 9.75 3.11 -13.03
N ASP A 29 10.23 2.03 -12.42
CA ASP A 29 9.53 0.75 -12.27
C ASP A 29 9.09 0.52 -10.82
N ARG A 30 9.16 1.54 -9.96
CA ARG A 30 8.73 1.46 -8.56
C ARG A 30 7.72 2.56 -8.25
N PHE A 31 6.77 2.24 -7.38
CA PHE A 31 5.81 3.18 -6.84
C PHE A 31 5.57 2.88 -5.36
N HIS A 32 6.09 3.74 -4.49
CA HIS A 32 6.12 3.55 -3.04
C HIS A 32 5.48 4.71 -2.28
N PHE A 33 4.69 4.37 -1.28
CA PHE A 33 4.04 5.32 -0.38
C PHE A 33 3.62 4.70 0.95
N GLU A 34 3.59 5.51 1.99
CA GLU A 34 3.12 5.14 3.31
C GLU A 34 1.77 5.79 3.62
N CYS A 35 0.83 4.99 4.11
CA CYS A 35 -0.36 5.49 4.78
C CYS A 35 -0.07 5.68 6.27
N ARG A 36 0.04 6.93 6.72
CA ARG A 36 0.33 7.28 8.12
C ARG A 36 -0.91 7.54 8.97
N GLU A 37 -2.03 7.86 8.34
CA GLU A 37 -3.34 7.98 9.00
C GLU A 37 -4.36 7.21 8.15
N CYS A 38 -5.17 6.38 8.80
CA CYS A 38 -6.07 5.44 8.13
C CYS A 38 -7.42 5.43 8.82
N VAL A 39 -8.48 5.67 8.05
CA VAL A 39 -9.84 5.75 8.58
C VAL A 39 -10.27 4.47 9.29
N TYR A 40 -9.83 3.31 8.79
CA TYR A 40 -10.14 2.02 9.41
C TYR A 40 -9.43 1.86 10.75
N ASN A 41 -8.16 2.28 10.84
CA ASN A 41 -7.42 2.21 12.09
C ASN A 41 -8.09 3.09 13.15
N HIS A 42 -8.43 4.34 12.81
CA HIS A 42 -9.14 5.24 13.73
C HIS A 42 -10.48 4.68 14.20
N ILE A 43 -11.35 4.26 13.28
CA ILE A 43 -12.70 3.77 13.63
C ILE A 43 -12.62 2.47 14.43
N PHE A 44 -11.79 1.51 14.02
CA PHE A 44 -11.75 0.21 14.68
C PHE A 44 -10.97 0.22 15.99
N GLU A 45 -10.01 1.11 16.17
CA GLU A 45 -9.32 1.28 17.45
C GLU A 45 -10.29 1.80 18.52
N GLU A 46 -11.04 2.86 18.22
CA GLU A 46 -12.04 3.44 19.13
C GLU A 46 -13.10 2.43 19.58
N GLN A 47 -13.42 1.45 18.72
CA GLN A 47 -14.43 0.43 18.98
C GLN A 47 -13.84 -0.90 19.50
N ASN A 48 -12.52 -1.00 19.67
CA ASN A 48 -11.82 -2.24 20.04
C ASN A 48 -12.08 -3.40 19.05
N LEU A 49 -12.10 -3.10 17.75
CA LEU A 49 -12.40 -4.02 16.64
C LEU A 49 -11.20 -4.23 15.71
N MET A 50 -9.96 -4.16 16.21
CA MET A 50 -8.76 -4.23 15.36
C MET A 50 -8.63 -5.50 14.53
N LYS A 51 -9.25 -6.62 14.97
CA LYS A 51 -9.35 -7.83 14.15
C LYS A 51 -10.10 -7.59 12.84
N LEU A 52 -11.14 -6.76 12.85
CA LEU A 52 -11.85 -6.33 11.65
C LEU A 52 -10.96 -5.44 10.78
N GLY A 53 -10.26 -4.48 11.38
CA GLY A 53 -9.27 -3.66 10.67
C GLY A 53 -8.22 -4.49 9.93
N ALA A 54 -7.67 -5.52 10.56
CA ALA A 54 -6.72 -6.45 9.93
C ALA A 54 -7.35 -7.22 8.75
N MET A 55 -8.63 -7.60 8.84
CA MET A 55 -9.35 -8.22 7.71
C MET A 55 -9.52 -7.23 6.54
N PHE A 56 -9.78 -5.95 6.83
CA PHE A 56 -9.81 -4.91 5.79
C PHE A 56 -8.43 -4.73 5.15
N CYS A 57 -7.35 -4.72 5.91
CA CYS A 57 -5.99 -4.71 5.33
C CYS A 57 -5.75 -5.91 4.43
N HIS A 58 -6.27 -7.10 4.77
CA HIS A 58 -6.11 -8.29 3.94
C HIS A 58 -6.75 -8.15 2.55
N SER A 59 -7.77 -7.30 2.38
CA SER A 59 -8.37 -7.04 1.07
C SER A 59 -7.34 -6.54 0.05
N ASP A 60 -6.34 -5.75 0.45
CA ASP A 60 -5.27 -5.32 -0.44
C ASP A 60 -4.39 -6.48 -0.91
N ILE A 61 -4.17 -7.51 -0.08
CA ILE A 61 -3.44 -8.72 -0.51
C ILE A 61 -4.24 -9.43 -1.62
N ILE A 62 -5.55 -9.53 -1.45
CA ILE A 62 -6.44 -10.15 -2.45
C ILE A 62 -6.44 -9.33 -3.74
N ASN A 63 -6.52 -8.00 -3.63
CA ASN A 63 -6.60 -7.10 -4.79
C ASN A 63 -5.28 -6.97 -5.53
N TYR A 64 -4.15 -6.91 -4.82
CA TYR A 64 -2.86 -6.50 -5.37
C TYR A 64 -1.81 -7.61 -5.38
N GLY A 65 -1.97 -8.65 -4.55
CA GLY A 65 -0.98 -9.70 -4.36
C GLY A 65 -0.73 -10.59 -5.59
N ASN A 66 -1.59 -10.54 -6.61
CA ASN A 66 -1.42 -11.34 -7.84
C ASN A 66 -1.55 -10.50 -9.12
N LEU A 67 -1.15 -9.23 -9.06
CA LEU A 67 -1.12 -8.37 -10.24
C LEU A 67 -0.09 -8.90 -11.26
N PRO A 68 -0.44 -8.96 -12.56
CA PRO A 68 0.53 -9.33 -13.61
C PRO A 68 1.72 -8.36 -13.64
N PHE A 69 2.93 -8.91 -13.78
CA PHE A 69 4.17 -8.12 -13.93
C PHE A 69 4.45 -7.15 -12.78
N THR A 70 3.78 -7.28 -11.64
CA THR A 70 3.87 -6.35 -10.52
C THR A 70 3.99 -7.13 -9.22
N ASP A 71 5.05 -6.86 -8.46
CA ASP A 71 5.18 -7.32 -7.09
C ASP A 71 4.56 -6.30 -6.16
N PHE A 72 3.58 -6.74 -5.36
CA PHE A 72 3.00 -5.92 -4.31
C PHE A 72 3.60 -6.33 -2.98
N LYS A 73 4.37 -5.40 -2.41
CA LYS A 73 5.08 -5.57 -1.15
C LYS A 73 4.45 -4.69 -0.09
N ARG A 74 4.17 -5.30 1.05
CA ARG A 74 3.76 -4.60 2.25
C ARG A 74 4.35 -5.26 3.47
N SER A 75 5.19 -4.51 4.16
CA SER A 75 5.91 -4.99 5.35
C SER A 75 5.16 -4.72 6.66
N LYS A 76 4.28 -3.72 6.68
CA LYS A 76 3.55 -3.26 7.86
C LYS A 76 2.20 -2.67 7.51
N THR A 77 1.26 -2.73 8.46
CA THR A 77 -0.05 -2.07 8.39
C THR A 77 -0.42 -1.47 9.75
N LEU A 78 -1.07 -0.30 9.74
CA LEU A 78 -1.58 0.34 10.95
C LEU A 78 -2.55 -0.57 11.72
N CYS A 79 -3.44 -1.29 11.02
CA CYS A 79 -4.43 -2.16 11.69
C CYS A 79 -3.85 -3.45 12.26
N GLN A 80 -2.56 -3.74 12.04
CA GLN A 80 -1.85 -4.87 12.64
C GLN A 80 -0.74 -4.39 13.61
N GLY A 81 -0.77 -3.12 14.03
CA GLY A 81 0.18 -2.56 14.99
C GLY A 81 1.47 -1.99 14.39
N GLY A 82 1.53 -1.82 13.07
CA GLY A 82 2.59 -1.06 12.41
C GLY A 82 2.50 0.44 12.66
N ASP A 83 3.58 1.17 12.40
CA ASP A 83 3.65 2.63 12.47
C ASP A 83 3.18 3.34 11.18
N CYS A 84 2.94 2.56 10.11
CA CYS A 84 2.22 2.97 8.90
C CYS A 84 1.73 1.73 8.13
N CYS A 85 0.95 1.94 7.07
CA CYS A 85 0.80 0.94 6.01
C CYS A 85 1.81 1.24 4.90
N ASP A 86 2.75 0.33 4.70
CA ASP A 86 3.84 0.45 3.74
C ASP A 86 3.43 -0.18 2.39
N PHE A 87 3.11 0.64 1.40
CA PHE A 87 2.74 0.17 0.06
C PHE A 87 3.92 0.34 -0.89
N ASP A 88 4.43 -0.76 -1.43
CA ASP A 88 5.51 -0.75 -2.41
C ASP A 88 5.14 -1.63 -3.61
N PHE A 89 4.96 -1.01 -4.77
CA PHE A 89 4.65 -1.68 -6.03
C PHE A 89 5.87 -1.64 -6.94
N ILE A 90 6.33 -2.83 -7.35
CA ILE A 90 7.52 -2.97 -8.20
C ILE A 90 7.12 -3.67 -9.49
N ARG A 91 7.40 -3.03 -10.62
CA ARG A 91 7.16 -3.61 -11.93
C ARG A 91 8.32 -4.52 -12.33
N HIS A 92 7.98 -5.67 -12.86
CA HIS A 92 8.91 -6.64 -13.43
C HIS A 92 8.75 -6.74 -14.96
N PRO A 93 9.80 -7.14 -15.71
CA PRO A 93 9.71 -7.38 -17.15
C PRO A 93 8.87 -8.63 -17.51
N THR A 94 8.82 -9.61 -16.61
CA THR A 94 8.13 -10.90 -16.75
C THR A 94 7.16 -11.11 -15.59
N ASP A 95 6.22 -12.05 -15.72
CA ASP A 95 5.30 -12.37 -14.63
C ASP A 95 5.99 -13.25 -13.56
N ALA A 96 5.38 -13.35 -12.38
CA ALA A 96 5.94 -14.18 -11.32
C ALA A 96 6.04 -15.66 -11.75
N GLY A 97 7.12 -16.32 -11.35
CA GLY A 97 7.51 -17.66 -11.80
C GLY A 97 8.52 -17.66 -12.95
N ASP A 98 8.66 -16.54 -13.66
CA ASP A 98 9.65 -16.37 -14.75
C ASP A 98 10.86 -15.56 -14.25
N GLY A 99 11.65 -16.19 -13.37
CA GLY A 99 12.92 -15.63 -12.87
C GLY A 99 12.80 -14.74 -11.63
N TRP A 100 11.60 -14.60 -11.06
CA TRP A 100 11.35 -13.97 -9.77
C TRP A 100 10.07 -14.51 -9.13
N GLU A 101 9.97 -14.40 -7.81
CA GLU A 101 8.82 -14.87 -7.02
C GLU A 101 8.16 -13.71 -6.28
N ARG A 102 6.85 -13.81 -6.07
CA ARG A 102 6.07 -12.77 -5.39
C ARG A 102 6.48 -12.64 -3.94
N THR A 103 6.58 -11.41 -3.46
CA THR A 103 6.83 -11.14 -2.04
C THR A 103 5.61 -11.51 -1.21
N LYS A 104 5.85 -12.18 -0.07
CA LYS A 104 4.80 -12.44 0.92
C LYS A 104 4.56 -11.20 1.77
N SER A 105 3.49 -10.49 1.47
CA SER A 105 3.03 -9.30 2.18
C SER A 105 2.17 -9.62 3.41
N VAL A 106 2.08 -8.67 4.35
CA VAL A 106 1.27 -8.76 5.59
C VAL A 106 -0.13 -8.16 5.47
#